data_AF-A0A1C3TKZ8-F1
#
_entry.id   AF-A0A1C3TKZ8-F1
#
_cell.length_a   1.000
_cell.length_b   1.000
_cell.length_c   1.000
_cell.angle_alpha   90.00
_cell.angle_beta   90.00
_cell.angle_gamma   90.00
#
_symmetry.space_group_name_H-M   'P 1'
#
loop_
_entity.id
_entity.type
_entity.pdbx_description
1 polymer ?
#
loop_
_entity_poly.entity_id
_entity_poly.type
_entity_poly.pdbx_seq_one_letter_code
_entity_poly.pdbx_strand_id
1 'polypeptide(L)'
;MHMRRYAACVALLGSVSLAQAAPTCSNPVGEWQNQLGSTLRITAVQPSRQLSGTYISPSGTTGSAYPLIGWFANSVAGSTASSKLPTITFPD
;
A
#
# COMPACT_ATOMS: atom_id res chain seq x y z
N MET A 1 -45.89 -21.80 -33.75
CA MET A 1 -46.06 -20.33 -33.63
C MET A 1 -46.72 -20.11 -32.27
N HIS A 2 -46.22 -19.41 -31.26
CA HIS A 2 -45.39 -18.20 -31.20
C HIS A 2 -44.42 -18.21 -30.01
N MET A 3 -43.34 -17.48 -30.24
CA MET A 3 -42.18 -17.16 -29.43
C MET A 3 -42.49 -16.13 -28.32
N ARG A 4 -41.81 -16.22 -27.16
CA ARG A 4 -41.46 -15.13 -26.19
C ARG A 4 -40.70 -15.79 -25.02
N ARG A 5 -39.39 -16.05 -25.08
CA ARG A 5 -38.22 -15.15 -24.96
C ARG A 5 -38.28 -14.11 -23.82
N TYR A 6 -37.23 -14.18 -23.00
CA TYR A 6 -36.57 -13.18 -22.16
C TYR A 6 -37.10 -12.89 -20.74
N ALA A 7 -36.30 -13.26 -19.74
CA ALA A 7 -35.75 -12.31 -18.78
C ALA A 7 -34.50 -12.92 -18.11
N ALA A 8 -33.35 -12.86 -18.80
CA ALA A 8 -32.06 -13.04 -18.15
C ALA A 8 -31.74 -11.73 -17.41
N CYS A 9 -32.05 -11.66 -16.11
CA CYS A 9 -31.61 -10.55 -15.27
C CYS A 9 -30.15 -10.77 -14.90
N VAL A 10 -29.29 -10.08 -15.65
CA VAL A 10 -27.86 -9.92 -15.44
C VAL A 10 -27.62 -9.26 -14.08
N ALA A 11 -27.20 -10.04 -13.08
CA ALA A 11 -26.60 -9.50 -11.86
C ALA A 11 -25.08 -9.35 -12.07
N LEU A 12 -24.68 -8.36 -12.86
CA LEU A 12 -23.31 -7.85 -12.84
C LEU A 12 -23.14 -7.04 -11.55
N LEU A 13 -22.86 -7.73 -10.45
CA LEU A 13 -22.27 -7.12 -9.27
C LEU A 13 -20.85 -6.70 -9.65
N GLY A 14 -20.75 -5.53 -10.29
CA GLY A 14 -19.47 -4.92 -10.61
C GLY A 14 -18.63 -4.80 -9.35
N SER A 15 -17.48 -5.45 -9.36
CA SER A 15 -16.43 -5.27 -8.37
C SER A 15 -16.00 -3.80 -8.40
N VAL A 16 -16.56 -3.01 -7.49
CA VAL A 16 -16.11 -1.63 -7.26
C VAL A 16 -14.72 -1.74 -6.63
N SER A 17 -13.69 -1.58 -7.45
CA SER A 17 -12.33 -1.41 -6.94
C SER A 17 -12.28 -0.09 -6.19
N LEU A 18 -12.31 -0.14 -4.86
CA LEU A 18 -11.99 1.02 -4.03
C LEU A 18 -10.53 1.39 -4.30
N ALA A 19 -10.32 2.35 -5.20
CA ALA A 19 -8.99 2.89 -5.45
C ALA A 19 -8.49 3.52 -4.15
N GLN A 20 -7.51 2.89 -3.51
CA GLN A 20 -6.87 3.44 -2.33
C GLN A 20 -6.09 4.69 -2.75
N ALA A 21 -6.20 5.77 -1.96
CA ALA A 21 -5.45 6.99 -2.23
C ALA A 21 -3.96 6.69 -2.36
N ALA A 22 -3.29 7.33 -3.31
CA ALA A 22 -1.85 7.18 -3.49
C ALA A 22 -1.11 7.55 -2.19
N PRO A 23 -0.06 6.81 -1.82
CA PRO A 23 0.66 7.08 -0.60
C PRO A 23 1.38 8.43 -0.66
N THR A 24 1.50 9.08 0.49
CA THR A 24 2.12 10.40 0.63
C THR A 24 3.14 10.41 1.77
N CYS A 25 3.90 11.50 1.88
CA CYS A 25 4.83 11.70 3.00
C CYS A 25 4.11 11.86 4.36
N SER A 26 2.82 12.18 4.40
CA SER A 26 2.06 12.28 5.66
C SER A 26 1.24 11.04 5.97
N ASN A 27 0.97 10.21 4.96
CA ASN A 27 0.29 8.93 5.08
C ASN A 27 0.95 7.91 4.13
N PRO A 28 1.86 7.06 4.63
CA PRO A 28 2.65 6.19 3.77
C PRO A 28 1.93 4.90 3.37
N VAL A 29 0.69 4.69 3.81
CA VAL A 29 -0.09 3.48 3.51
C VAL A 29 -0.38 3.42 2.00
N GLY A 30 0.05 2.33 1.37
CA GLY A 30 -0.02 2.14 -0.08
C GLY A 30 1.15 1.34 -0.63
N GLU A 31 1.29 1.35 -1.95
CA GLU A 31 2.37 0.67 -2.67
C GLU A 31 3.45 1.65 -3.10
N TRP A 32 4.70 1.24 -2.87
CA TRP A 32 5.90 1.98 -3.22
C TRP A 32 6.78 1.09 -4.09
N GLN A 33 7.26 1.62 -5.20
CA GLN A 33 8.19 0.94 -6.08
C GLN A 33 9.55 1.61 -6.00
N ASN A 34 10.61 0.81 -6.00
CA ASN A 34 11.97 1.30 -6.16
C ASN A 34 12.45 1.14 -7.61
N GLN A 35 13.61 1.71 -7.91
CA GLN A 35 14.25 1.67 -9.23
C GLN A 35 14.68 0.26 -9.69
N LEU A 36 14.69 -0.72 -8.78
CA LEU A 36 15.02 -2.11 -9.08
C LEU A 36 13.78 -2.96 -9.39
N GLY A 37 12.58 -2.36 -9.35
CA GLY A 37 11.31 -3.07 -9.55
C GLY A 37 10.83 -3.84 -8.32
N SER A 38 11.42 -3.61 -7.14
CA SER A 38 10.87 -4.14 -5.89
C SER A 38 9.64 -3.34 -5.47
N THR A 39 8.70 -4.01 -4.80
CA THR A 39 7.47 -3.39 -4.28
C THR A 39 7.43 -3.50 -2.76
N LEU A 40 7.33 -2.36 -2.08
CA LEU A 40 6.99 -2.24 -0.67
C LEU A 40 5.50 -1.90 -0.56
N ARG A 41 4.71 -2.78 0.06
CA ARG A 41 3.31 -2.53 0.36
C ARG A 41 3.14 -2.27 1.85
N ILE A 42 2.81 -1.03 2.21
CA ILE A 42 2.52 -0.64 3.59
C ILE A 42 1.02 -0.75 3.80
N THR A 43 0.61 -1.60 4.73
CA THR A 43 -0.82 -1.86 5.01
C THR A 43 -1.35 -1.02 6.17
N ALA A 44 -0.50 -0.68 7.14
CA ALA A 44 -0.90 0.12 8.29
C ALA A 44 0.30 0.85 8.91
N VAL A 45 -0.01 2.00 9.52
CA VAL A 45 0.85 2.67 10.50
C VAL A 45 0.04 2.83 11.78
N GLN A 46 0.51 2.22 12.86
CA GLN A 46 -0.12 2.26 14.17
C GLN A 46 0.13 3.60 14.87
N PRO A 47 -0.68 3.97 15.89
CA PRO A 47 -0.42 5.16 16.70
C PRO A 47 0.97 5.17 17.36
N SER A 48 1.51 3.98 17.66
CA SER A 48 2.89 3.75 18.15
C SER A 48 3.98 4.07 17.13
N ARG A 49 3.61 4.54 15.93
CA ARG A 49 4.48 4.75 14.76
C ARG A 49 5.01 3.47 14.12
N GLN A 50 4.65 2.29 14.64
CA GLN A 50 4.99 1.03 14.00
C GLN A 50 4.26 0.90 12.66
N LEU A 51 5.01 0.55 11.63
CA LEU A 51 4.55 0.28 10.29
C LEU A 51 4.55 -1.24 10.06
N SER A 52 3.53 -1.73 9.37
CA SER A 52 3.46 -3.12 8.91
C SER A 52 3.21 -3.19 7.42
N GLY A 53 3.74 -4.22 6.78
CA GLY A 53 3.60 -4.39 5.34
C GLY A 53 4.23 -5.67 4.80
N THR A 54 4.45 -5.67 3.50
CA THR A 54 5.19 -6.71 2.79
C THR A 54 6.19 -6.12 1.82
N TYR A 55 7.30 -6.80 1.60
CA TYR A 55 8.29 -6.47 0.59
C TYR A 55 8.42 -7.60 -0.44
N ILE A 56 8.40 -7.26 -1.73
CA ILE A 56 8.57 -8.19 -2.84
C ILE A 56 9.78 -7.73 -3.64
N SER A 57 10.77 -8.61 -3.78
CA SER A 57 11.96 -8.35 -4.61
C SER A 57 11.92 -9.19 -5.89
N PRO A 58 12.25 -8.63 -7.07
CA PRO A 58 12.45 -9.43 -8.27
C PRO A 58 13.76 -10.22 -8.22
N SER A 59 14.74 -9.79 -7.41
CA SER A 59 16.03 -10.47 -7.28
C SER A 59 16.00 -11.56 -6.20
N GLY A 60 16.54 -12.73 -6.53
CA GLY A 60 16.87 -13.81 -5.59
C GLY A 60 15.70 -14.51 -4.90
N THR A 61 14.44 -14.09 -5.11
CA THR A 61 13.29 -14.56 -4.31
C THR A 61 12.04 -14.92 -5.10
N THR A 62 12.12 -14.99 -6.45
CA THR A 62 11.03 -15.40 -7.37
C THR A 62 9.67 -14.83 -6.99
N GLY A 63 9.58 -13.51 -6.77
CA GLY A 63 8.31 -12.83 -6.48
C GLY A 63 7.67 -13.17 -5.12
N SER A 64 8.39 -13.82 -4.22
CA SER A 64 7.90 -14.07 -2.85
C SER A 64 7.68 -12.76 -2.11
N ALA A 65 6.59 -12.70 -1.34
CA ALA A 65 6.27 -11.59 -0.45
C ALA A 65 6.77 -11.88 0.96
N TYR A 66 7.61 -11.01 1.49
CA TYR A 66 8.15 -11.12 2.84
C TYR A 66 7.44 -10.14 3.77
N PRO A 67 7.01 -10.57 4.97
CA PRO A 67 6.44 -9.66 5.95
C PRO A 67 7.50 -8.65 6.37
N LEU A 68 7.07 -7.40 6.55
CA LEU A 68 7.95 -6.31 6.92
C LEU A 68 7.33 -5.51 8.07
N ILE A 69 8.16 -5.23 9.07
CA ILE A 69 7.86 -4.36 10.22
C ILE A 69 8.88 -3.23 10.20
N GLY A 70 8.43 -2.02 10.48
CA GLY A 70 9.30 -0.86 10.61
C GLY A 70 8.69 0.23 11.47
N TRP A 71 9.25 1.43 11.38
CA TRP A 71 8.75 2.62 12.07
C TRP A 71 8.65 3.79 11.12
N PHE A 72 7.61 4.60 11.30
CA PHE A 72 7.35 5.81 10.52
C PHE A 72 7.24 7.03 11.45
N ALA A 73 8.24 7.90 11.42
CA ALA A 73 8.27 9.10 12.23
C ALA A 73 8.04 10.34 11.36
N ASN A 74 6.97 11.09 11.64
CA ASN A 74 6.78 12.43 11.08
C ASN A 74 7.80 13.39 11.69
N SER A 75 8.13 14.46 10.98
CA SER A 75 8.85 15.58 11.57
C SER A 75 8.08 16.13 12.78
N VAL A 76 8.80 16.40 13.86
CA VAL A 76 8.20 16.89 15.11
C VAL A 76 7.68 18.31 14.89
N ALA A 77 6.45 18.59 15.35
CA ALA A 77 5.92 19.94 15.33
C ALA A 77 6.84 20.88 16.13
N GLY A 78 7.29 21.98 15.51
CA GLY A 78 8.28 22.89 16.11
C GLY A 78 9.74 22.52 15.87
N SER A 79 10.02 21.47 15.08
CA SER A 79 11.39 21.14 14.68
C SER A 79 12.05 22.30 13.91
N THR A 80 13.26 22.68 14.34
CA THR A 80 14.16 23.61 13.65
C THR A 80 15.02 22.93 12.59
N ALA A 81 14.85 21.61 12.39
CA ALA A 81 15.58 20.87 11.39
C ALA A 81 15.27 21.41 9.98
N SER A 82 16.31 21.51 9.16
CA SER A 82 16.20 21.98 7.77
C SER A 82 15.27 21.09 6.94
N SER A 83 15.22 19.78 7.25
CA SER A 83 14.30 18.83 6.62
C SER A 83 13.08 18.57 7.50
N LYS A 84 11.89 18.67 6.89
CA LYS A 84 10.60 18.33 7.50
C LYS A 84 10.04 17.00 6.98
N LEU A 85 10.85 16.22 6.26
CA LEU A 85 10.45 14.94 5.68
C LEU A 85 10.29 13.88 6.78
N PRO A 86 9.35 12.93 6.60
CA PRO A 86 9.24 11.78 7.49
C PRO A 86 10.47 10.87 7.37
N THR A 87 10.74 10.11 8.43
CA THR A 87 11.76 9.05 8.41
C THR A 87 11.08 7.69 8.49
N ILE A 88 11.53 6.75 7.66
CA ILE A 88 11.17 5.34 7.71
C ILE A 88 12.41 4.54 8.09
N THR A 89 12.27 3.59 9.00
CA THR A 89 13.36 2.71 9.43
C THR A 89 12.85 1.28 9.55
N PHE A 90 13.69 0.33 9.14
CA PHE A 90 13.45 -1.11 9.28
C PHE A 90 14.54 -1.70 10.17
N PRO A 91 14.25 -2.74 10.97
CA PRO A 91 15.27 -3.44 11.72
C PRO A 91 16.18 -4.23 10.76
N ASP A 92 17.44 -4.39 11.15
CA ASP A 92 18.42 -5.25 10.45
C ASP A 92 18.09 -6.74 10.59
#